data_AF-A0A1Y9GL38-F1
#
_entry.id   AF-A0A1Y9GL38-F1
#
_cell.length_a   1.000
_cell.length_b   1.000
_cell.length_c   1.000
_cell.angle_alpha   90.00
_cell.angle_beta   90.00
_cell.angle_gamma   90.00
#
_symmetry.space_group_name_H-M   'P 1'
#
loop_
_entity.id
_entity.type
_entity.pdbx_description
1 polymer ?
#
loop_
_entity_poly.entity_id
_entity_poly.type
_entity_poly.pdbx_seq_one_letter_code
_entity_poly.pdbx_strand_id
1 'polypeptide(L)'
;MRLLLPLAVLAMLCLMPQHLTAQGMDNLEDNDFAEFEDFDDDEFVMGETNQAGQQSAGSAPGAADSRQGSEPPAKGQSKSAAQDSEDFMEIDDDQVDDDGIVEDEDSEFEHFQDEEEFEGFANTIGDQDEVRQGEPVGKHAEPKLTIPKVPIHFRTHWDSYWMEMLMLAGLMAYFANYLVGNKKNSAIANQWLSLHRSLLEDNFALVGDDGKKETEGSTFSFNKESESVYTLWCSGRTCCEGMLVELKMIKRQDLVSLIAGIMKPVQDQLHIKVELSPDSMDNFVLCVASRKQATKMFKELNDLNKFCCLVSKADEKYGIPGFALLSEIAEVSASILDGRVVAALNKYSHLIDYIHLSDQYSGPIQQEDPNQLKRPEVKRILHCGFNVPVKGDLEEMKPLLILVFYLMDRVRRYKLSKEAKAKSDKNRAAVEEEFMKSTHQARAEAAALRREEKRKAEKEKILAEEDPEKQRRWEKKEQKRQLKKQAPKMKQLSIKAL
;
A
#
# COMPACT_ATOMS: atom_id res chain seq x y z
N MET A 1 17.81 -44.37 0.01
CA MET A 1 16.39 -44.77 -0.22
C MET A 1 15.39 -44.18 0.77
N ARG A 2 15.46 -44.41 2.10
CA ARG A 2 14.38 -43.95 3.03
C ARG A 2 14.08 -42.43 3.02
N LEU A 3 15.04 -41.57 2.66
CA LEU A 3 14.84 -40.12 2.49
C LEU A 3 14.29 -39.70 1.12
N LEU A 4 14.30 -40.57 0.10
CA LEU A 4 13.73 -40.26 -1.21
C LEU A 4 12.20 -40.29 -1.19
N LEU A 5 11.60 -41.11 -0.33
CA LEU A 5 10.14 -41.21 -0.22
C LEU A 5 9.48 -39.89 0.25
N PRO A 6 9.87 -39.26 1.38
CA PRO A 6 9.29 -37.98 1.79
C PRO A 6 9.61 -36.84 0.81
N LEU A 7 10.78 -36.86 0.16
CA LEU A 7 11.18 -35.82 -0.79
C LEU A 7 10.40 -35.94 -2.12
N ALA A 8 10.13 -37.16 -2.58
CA ALA A 8 9.22 -37.42 -3.70
C ALA A 8 7.75 -37.08 -3.36
N VAL A 9 7.31 -37.34 -2.12
CA VAL A 9 5.97 -36.91 -1.64
C VAL A 9 5.87 -35.39 -1.58
N LEU A 10 6.92 -34.68 -1.14
CA LEU A 10 6.96 -33.22 -1.14
C LEU A 10 6.93 -32.66 -2.57
N ALA A 11 7.73 -33.22 -3.49
CA ALA A 11 7.72 -32.84 -4.90
C ALA A 11 6.36 -33.10 -5.57
N MET A 12 5.72 -34.24 -5.26
CA MET A 12 4.36 -34.54 -5.70
C MET A 12 3.36 -33.52 -5.14
N LEU A 13 3.41 -33.17 -3.85
CA LEU A 13 2.54 -32.15 -3.25
C LEU A 13 2.69 -30.77 -3.90
N CYS A 14 3.92 -30.38 -4.27
CA CYS A 14 4.18 -29.13 -5.01
C CYS A 14 3.66 -29.16 -6.46
N LEU A 15 3.47 -30.33 -7.07
CA LEU A 15 2.97 -30.51 -8.44
C LEU A 15 1.46 -30.84 -8.52
N MET A 16 0.87 -31.34 -7.43
CA MET A 16 -0.54 -31.76 -7.34
C MET A 16 -1.63 -30.67 -7.37
N PRO A 17 -1.39 -29.33 -7.34
CA PRO A 17 -2.48 -28.36 -7.49
C PRO A 17 -3.25 -28.40 -8.82
N GLN A 18 -2.78 -29.17 -9.82
CA GLN A 18 -3.28 -29.07 -11.20
C GLN A 18 -4.31 -30.13 -11.63
N HIS A 19 -4.65 -31.12 -10.80
CA HIS A 19 -5.53 -32.23 -11.24
C HIS A 19 -6.65 -32.69 -10.27
N LEU A 20 -6.69 -32.25 -9.01
CA LEU A 20 -7.59 -32.82 -7.99
C LEU A 20 -8.77 -31.93 -7.57
N THR A 21 -9.30 -31.11 -8.49
CA THR A 21 -10.50 -30.27 -8.28
C THR A 21 -11.59 -30.53 -9.35
N ALA A 22 -11.62 -31.75 -9.88
CA ALA A 22 -12.47 -32.12 -11.03
C ALA A 22 -13.17 -33.48 -10.91
N GLN A 23 -13.57 -33.92 -9.70
CA GLN A 23 -14.61 -34.95 -9.48
C GLN A 23 -14.99 -35.07 -7.98
N GLY A 24 -16.30 -35.19 -7.71
CA GLY A 24 -16.87 -35.37 -6.36
C GLY A 24 -17.15 -34.06 -5.60
N MET A 25 -18.28 -33.90 -4.91
CA MET A 25 -19.44 -34.80 -4.81
C MET A 25 -20.69 -34.02 -4.37
N ASP A 26 -21.85 -34.30 -4.99
CA ASP A 26 -23.15 -33.91 -4.45
C ASP A 26 -23.57 -34.85 -3.31
N ASN A 27 -24.66 -34.48 -2.61
CA ASN A 27 -25.30 -35.15 -1.46
C ASN A 27 -24.50 -35.17 -0.15
N LEU A 28 -24.94 -34.33 0.79
CA LEU A 28 -25.15 -34.69 2.19
C LEU A 28 -26.10 -33.66 2.83
N GLU A 29 -27.40 -33.96 2.75
CA GLU A 29 -28.45 -33.29 3.54
C GLU A 29 -28.49 -33.89 4.97
N ASP A 30 -28.91 -33.07 5.94
CA ASP A 30 -29.52 -33.39 7.24
C ASP A 30 -28.89 -34.52 8.10
N ASN A 31 -28.48 -34.27 9.36
CA ASN A 31 -29.41 -33.82 10.40
C ASN A 31 -28.74 -33.37 11.72
N ASP A 32 -29.48 -32.55 12.49
CA ASP A 32 -29.53 -32.39 13.95
C ASP A 32 -28.34 -32.74 14.87
N PHE A 33 -27.80 -31.72 15.56
CA PHE A 33 -27.79 -31.71 17.04
C PHE A 33 -27.85 -30.27 17.59
N ALA A 34 -28.56 -30.06 18.71
CA ALA A 34 -28.65 -28.80 19.46
C ALA A 34 -27.42 -28.65 20.41
N GLU A 35 -27.30 -27.73 21.37
CA GLU A 35 -28.26 -26.94 22.15
C GLU A 35 -27.50 -25.82 22.91
N PHE A 36 -28.22 -24.77 23.33
CA PHE A 36 -27.76 -23.67 24.22
C PHE A 36 -26.62 -22.75 23.72
N GLU A 37 -26.49 -21.51 24.21
CA GLU A 37 -27.18 -20.84 25.32
C GLU A 37 -27.54 -19.38 24.97
N ASP A 38 -28.70 -18.89 25.42
CA ASP A 38 -29.11 -17.48 25.30
C ASP A 38 -28.29 -16.58 26.23
N PHE A 39 -28.08 -15.31 25.86
CA PHE A 39 -27.92 -14.22 26.83
C PHE A 39 -28.39 -12.89 26.25
N ASP A 40 -29.15 -12.14 27.05
CA ASP A 40 -30.11 -11.12 26.60
C ASP A 40 -29.54 -9.86 25.92
N ASP A 41 -30.34 -9.29 25.00
CA ASP A 41 -30.31 -7.86 24.68
C ASP A 41 -30.79 -7.03 25.89
N ASP A 42 -30.13 -5.90 26.19
CA ASP A 42 -30.87 -4.72 26.68
C ASP A 42 -30.12 -3.39 26.51
N GLU A 43 -30.85 -2.29 26.72
CA GLU A 43 -30.43 -0.89 26.92
C GLU A 43 -29.73 -0.16 25.74
N PHE A 44 -30.55 0.41 24.85
CA PHE A 44 -30.26 1.78 24.36
C PHE A 44 -31.52 2.64 24.29
N VAL A 45 -31.45 3.86 24.85
CA VAL A 45 -32.63 4.65 25.23
C VAL A 45 -33.24 5.43 24.06
N MET A 46 -34.54 5.21 23.82
CA MET A 46 -35.38 6.07 22.98
C MET A 46 -35.87 7.29 23.77
N GLY A 47 -35.53 8.49 23.31
CA GLY A 47 -36.07 9.75 23.86
C GLY A 47 -37.21 10.29 22.99
N GLU A 48 -38.43 10.33 23.53
CA GLU A 48 -39.57 10.97 22.88
C GLU A 48 -39.43 12.50 22.84
N THR A 49 -40.04 13.16 21.85
CA THR A 49 -40.48 14.56 22.01
C THR A 49 -41.70 14.87 21.13
N ASN A 50 -42.67 15.59 21.71
CA ASN A 50 -44.02 15.75 21.16
C ASN A 50 -44.08 16.56 19.84
N GLN A 51 -45.03 16.18 18.98
CA GLN A 51 -45.57 17.09 17.96
C GLN A 51 -46.76 17.89 18.54
N ALA A 52 -46.74 19.20 18.30
CA ALA A 52 -47.92 20.07 18.33
C ALA A 52 -47.83 21.00 17.10
N GLY A 53 -48.96 21.32 16.47
CA GLY A 53 -48.98 21.86 15.10
C GLY A 53 -49.46 23.31 14.94
N GLN A 54 -49.96 23.57 13.73
CA GLN A 54 -50.66 24.76 13.21
C GLN A 54 -49.87 25.82 12.38
N GLN A 55 -50.14 25.74 11.07
CA GLN A 55 -50.73 26.81 10.23
C GLN A 55 -49.93 28.09 9.85
N SER A 56 -49.54 28.07 8.56
CA SER A 56 -50.11 28.94 7.49
C SER A 56 -49.37 30.21 7.00
N ALA A 57 -49.41 30.33 5.65
CA ALA A 57 -49.47 31.54 4.81
C ALA A 57 -48.40 32.66 4.92
N GLY A 58 -47.83 33.06 3.78
CA GLY A 58 -47.16 34.37 3.66
C GLY A 58 -46.20 34.58 2.48
N SER A 59 -46.72 35.06 1.36
CA SER A 59 -46.13 36.07 0.44
C SER A 59 -44.62 36.10 0.12
N ALA A 60 -44.29 35.91 -1.16
CA ALA A 60 -43.22 36.64 -1.87
C ALA A 60 -43.80 37.97 -2.45
N PRO A 61 -43.11 38.79 -3.29
CA PRO A 61 -41.74 38.72 -3.82
C PRO A 61 -40.97 40.09 -3.87
N GLY A 62 -39.78 40.14 -4.50
CA GLY A 62 -39.42 41.26 -5.38
C GLY A 62 -38.03 41.89 -5.27
N ALA A 63 -37.54 42.40 -6.42
CA ALA A 63 -36.33 43.23 -6.66
C ALA A 63 -34.96 42.52 -6.40
N ALA A 64 -33.88 42.64 -7.21
CA ALA A 64 -33.40 43.67 -8.15
C ALA A 64 -32.87 44.95 -7.45
N ASP A 65 -31.78 45.64 -7.86
CA ASP A 65 -30.92 45.54 -9.04
C ASP A 65 -29.51 46.16 -8.77
N SER A 66 -28.59 46.02 -9.75
CA SER A 66 -27.68 47.09 -10.24
C SER A 66 -26.15 47.03 -9.98
N ARG A 67 -25.43 47.53 -11.02
CA ARG A 67 -24.01 48.00 -11.12
C ARG A 67 -22.97 46.90 -11.47
N GLN A 68 -22.44 46.84 -12.71
CA GLN A 68 -21.47 47.77 -13.37
C GLN A 68 -20.15 47.87 -12.58
N GLY A 69 -19.06 47.22 -13.01
CA GLY A 69 -18.03 47.75 -13.94
C GLY A 69 -16.71 47.95 -13.16
N SER A 70 -15.48 47.95 -13.69
CA SER A 70 -14.95 47.89 -15.08
C SER A 70 -13.46 47.46 -15.07
N GLU A 71 -12.92 46.96 -16.19
CA GLU A 71 -11.47 46.74 -16.45
C GLU A 71 -10.75 48.04 -16.94
N PRO A 72 -9.42 48.08 -17.23
CA PRO A 72 -8.24 47.30 -16.77
C PRO A 72 -7.21 48.29 -16.08
N PRO A 73 -5.94 48.60 -16.49
CA PRO A 73 -4.82 47.85 -17.12
C PRO A 73 -3.38 48.09 -16.55
N ALA A 74 -2.40 47.34 -17.11
CA ALA A 74 -1.01 47.74 -17.48
C ALA A 74 0.23 47.73 -16.50
N LYS A 75 1.14 46.77 -16.80
CA LYS A 75 2.61 46.85 -17.04
C LYS A 75 3.65 47.39 -16.01
N GLY A 76 4.73 46.59 -15.82
CA GLY A 76 6.09 46.89 -15.28
C GLY A 76 6.70 45.61 -14.65
N GLN A 77 7.90 45.07 -14.91
CA GLN A 77 9.29 45.56 -15.08
C GLN A 77 9.84 46.32 -13.84
N SER A 78 11.02 46.04 -13.27
CA SER A 78 12.09 45.03 -13.55
C SER A 78 13.21 44.99 -12.47
N LYS A 79 14.03 43.90 -12.40
CA LYS A 79 15.42 43.82 -11.84
C LYS A 79 15.60 44.03 -10.30
N SER A 80 16.69 43.61 -9.61
CA SER A 80 17.85 42.68 -9.84
C SER A 80 18.67 42.47 -8.53
N ALA A 81 19.76 41.66 -8.58
CA ALA A 81 20.75 41.29 -7.53
C ALA A 81 20.39 40.01 -6.73
N ALA A 82 21.20 38.93 -6.65
CA ALA A 82 22.64 38.77 -6.32
C ALA A 82 22.90 38.84 -4.80
N GLN A 83 23.66 37.94 -4.16
CA GLN A 83 24.52 36.81 -4.60
C GLN A 83 24.39 35.67 -3.53
N ASP A 84 25.04 34.49 -3.49
CA ASP A 84 26.23 33.79 -4.04
C ASP A 84 25.95 32.25 -3.90
N SER A 85 26.83 31.24 -4.03
CA SER A 85 27.86 30.79 -5.00
C SER A 85 28.61 29.56 -4.39
N GLU A 86 28.49 28.35 -4.95
CA GLU A 86 29.44 27.19 -4.94
C GLU A 86 28.83 26.19 -5.96
N ASP A 87 29.30 26.02 -7.19
CA ASP A 87 30.60 25.53 -7.73
C ASP A 87 30.66 24.00 -7.92
N PHE A 88 30.47 23.57 -9.18
CA PHE A 88 31.02 22.33 -9.73
C PHE A 88 31.18 22.51 -11.26
N MET A 89 32.26 21.99 -11.84
CA MET A 89 32.63 22.26 -13.24
C MET A 89 31.96 21.31 -14.24
N GLU A 90 31.62 21.90 -15.39
CA GLU A 90 31.26 21.24 -16.64
C GLU A 90 32.42 21.46 -17.62
N ILE A 91 32.85 20.42 -18.34
CA ILE A 91 33.82 20.50 -19.44
C ILE A 91 33.24 19.70 -20.60
N ASP A 92 33.20 20.35 -21.76
CA ASP A 92 32.58 19.88 -23.00
C ASP A 92 33.56 19.07 -23.87
N ASP A 93 33.04 18.40 -24.89
CA ASP A 93 33.80 17.52 -25.81
C ASP A 93 34.81 18.26 -26.72
N ASP A 94 35.85 17.54 -27.14
CA ASP A 94 36.36 17.61 -28.53
C ASP A 94 37.25 16.39 -28.89
N GLN A 95 36.70 15.44 -29.67
CA GLN A 95 37.27 14.59 -30.74
C GLN A 95 38.69 13.93 -30.55
N VAL A 96 38.97 12.69 -30.99
CA VAL A 96 38.77 12.08 -32.33
C VAL A 96 38.70 10.53 -32.21
N ASP A 97 38.09 9.90 -33.22
CA ASP A 97 38.02 8.47 -33.59
C ASP A 97 39.21 7.54 -33.21
N ASP A 98 38.91 6.28 -32.87
CA ASP A 98 39.37 5.09 -33.62
C ASP A 98 38.46 3.86 -33.34
N ASP A 99 38.55 2.83 -34.18
CA ASP A 99 37.72 1.60 -34.16
C ASP A 99 38.07 0.62 -33.01
N GLY A 100 37.10 -0.22 -32.63
CA GLY A 100 37.24 -1.23 -31.57
C GLY A 100 37.43 -2.66 -32.05
N ILE A 101 37.98 -3.53 -31.18
CA ILE A 101 37.94 -4.99 -31.35
C ILE A 101 37.87 -5.71 -29.99
N VAL A 102 37.44 -6.98 -30.01
CA VAL A 102 37.35 -7.88 -28.85
C VAL A 102 38.55 -8.82 -28.80
N GLU A 103 39.01 -9.14 -27.59
CA GLU A 103 39.89 -10.27 -27.29
C GLU A 103 39.33 -11.05 -26.09
N ASP A 104 39.41 -12.39 -26.13
CA ASP A 104 38.76 -13.31 -25.18
C ASP A 104 39.70 -13.77 -24.06
N GLU A 105 39.18 -13.95 -22.83
CA GLU A 105 39.95 -14.34 -21.63
C GLU A 105 40.30 -15.86 -21.55
N ASP A 106 40.84 -16.44 -22.63
CA ASP A 106 41.17 -17.87 -22.75
C ASP A 106 42.67 -18.19 -22.46
N SER A 107 43.35 -17.41 -21.60
CA SER A 107 44.82 -17.47 -21.37
C SER A 107 45.27 -17.78 -19.93
N GLU A 108 44.45 -18.40 -19.07
CA GLU A 108 44.85 -18.75 -17.68
C GLU A 108 45.32 -20.22 -17.50
N PHE A 109 45.84 -20.88 -18.55
CA PHE A 109 46.17 -22.32 -18.50
C PHE A 109 47.58 -22.75 -18.97
N GLU A 110 48.51 -21.83 -19.21
CA GLU A 110 49.90 -22.17 -19.61
C GLU A 110 50.88 -22.37 -18.42
N HIS A 111 50.48 -22.14 -17.17
CA HIS A 111 51.37 -22.11 -16.00
C HIS A 111 51.88 -23.49 -15.50
N PHE A 112 51.98 -24.49 -16.38
CA PHE A 112 52.37 -25.88 -16.05
C PHE A 112 53.45 -26.48 -16.99
N GLN A 113 54.27 -25.63 -17.64
CA GLN A 113 55.42 -26.09 -18.45
C GLN A 113 56.74 -25.32 -18.16
N ASP A 114 57.01 -25.02 -16.89
CA ASP A 114 58.37 -24.64 -16.45
C ASP A 114 59.17 -25.90 -16.08
N GLU A 115 60.15 -26.29 -16.90
CA GLU A 115 61.06 -27.42 -16.62
C GLU A 115 62.32 -27.02 -15.80
N GLU A 116 62.47 -25.75 -15.41
CA GLU A 116 63.73 -25.23 -14.85
C GLU A 116 63.93 -25.47 -13.33
N GLU A 117 62.90 -25.84 -12.55
CA GLU A 117 63.04 -26.02 -11.08
C GLU A 117 63.59 -27.39 -10.62
N PHE A 118 64.57 -27.98 -11.33
CA PHE A 118 65.29 -29.17 -10.81
C PHE A 118 66.79 -29.30 -11.15
N GLU A 119 67.50 -28.21 -11.46
CA GLU A 119 68.98 -28.22 -11.61
C GLU A 119 69.72 -28.34 -10.25
N GLY A 120 69.53 -29.45 -9.53
CA GLY A 120 69.95 -29.58 -8.12
C GLY A 120 70.90 -30.73 -7.75
N PHE A 121 71.14 -31.73 -8.61
CA PHE A 121 71.74 -33.00 -8.14
C PHE A 121 72.75 -33.72 -9.04
N ALA A 122 73.38 -33.02 -10.00
CA ALA A 122 74.32 -33.61 -10.96
C ALA A 122 75.65 -32.84 -11.11
N ASN A 123 76.31 -32.47 -10.00
CA ASN A 123 77.55 -31.68 -10.02
C ASN A 123 78.70 -32.24 -9.15
N THR A 124 78.94 -33.55 -9.25
CA THR A 124 80.22 -34.18 -8.86
C THR A 124 80.54 -35.32 -9.83
N ILE A 125 81.84 -35.57 -10.08
CA ILE A 125 82.35 -36.61 -10.99
C ILE A 125 82.09 -36.31 -12.48
N GLY A 126 82.77 -35.29 -12.98
CA GLY A 126 83.37 -35.39 -14.31
C GLY A 126 84.88 -35.47 -14.15
N ASP A 127 85.48 -36.62 -14.46
CA ASP A 127 86.79 -36.67 -15.14
C ASP A 127 87.12 -38.06 -15.74
N GLN A 128 87.99 -38.05 -16.75
CA GLN A 128 88.84 -39.13 -17.28
C GLN A 128 88.21 -40.47 -17.80
N ASP A 129 88.31 -40.61 -19.12
CA ASP A 129 88.95 -41.72 -19.87
C ASP A 129 88.33 -43.14 -20.02
N GLU A 130 88.25 -43.50 -21.31
CA GLU A 130 88.60 -44.81 -21.92
C GLU A 130 87.81 -46.12 -21.63
N VAL A 131 87.24 -46.64 -22.75
CA VAL A 131 87.47 -48.02 -23.27
C VAL A 131 86.56 -49.21 -22.86
N ARG A 132 85.86 -49.70 -23.89
CA ARG A 132 85.40 -51.09 -24.20
C ARG A 132 84.09 -51.67 -23.64
N GLN A 133 83.60 -52.61 -24.45
CA GLN A 133 82.39 -53.43 -24.33
C GLN A 133 82.51 -54.51 -23.25
N GLY A 134 81.39 -54.99 -22.68
CA GLY A 134 81.39 -56.31 -22.02
C GLY A 134 80.25 -56.67 -21.04
N GLU A 135 79.06 -56.99 -21.57
CA GLU A 135 78.11 -57.96 -20.97
C GLU A 135 77.54 -57.71 -19.52
N PRO A 136 76.55 -58.49 -19.00
CA PRO A 136 75.47 -57.88 -18.21
C PRO A 136 75.15 -58.50 -16.82
N VAL A 137 74.05 -57.98 -16.24
CA VAL A 137 73.26 -58.47 -15.09
C VAL A 137 73.72 -58.03 -13.68
N GLY A 138 72.91 -57.18 -13.05
CA GLY A 138 72.92 -56.92 -11.61
C GLY A 138 71.58 -56.36 -11.14
N LYS A 139 70.81 -57.13 -10.36
CA LYS A 139 69.51 -56.67 -9.81
C LYS A 139 69.74 -55.74 -8.63
N HIS A 140 69.31 -54.48 -8.73
CA HIS A 140 69.14 -53.60 -7.57
C HIS A 140 67.66 -53.36 -7.29
N ALA A 141 67.31 -53.21 -6.01
CA ALA A 141 65.94 -53.21 -5.54
C ALA A 141 65.32 -51.80 -5.58
N GLU A 142 64.03 -51.74 -5.95
CA GLU A 142 63.24 -50.52 -5.89
C GLU A 142 63.05 -50.04 -4.43
N PRO A 143 63.35 -48.77 -4.11
CA PRO A 143 63.08 -48.23 -2.79
C PRO A 143 61.57 -48.02 -2.59
N LYS A 144 61.03 -48.62 -1.53
CA LYS A 144 59.58 -48.69 -1.29
C LYS A 144 59.02 -47.33 -0.82
N LEU A 145 58.42 -46.57 -1.74
CA LEU A 145 57.76 -45.29 -1.49
C LEU A 145 56.72 -45.36 -0.35
N THR A 146 57.07 -44.80 0.82
CA THR A 146 56.17 -44.66 1.96
C THR A 146 55.36 -43.37 1.84
N ILE A 147 54.23 -43.43 1.14
CA ILE A 147 53.31 -42.28 0.99
C ILE A 147 52.86 -41.80 2.38
N PRO A 148 53.14 -40.53 2.76
CA PRO A 148 52.71 -40.00 4.06
C PRO A 148 51.19 -39.88 4.10
N LYS A 149 50.59 -40.40 5.18
CA LYS A 149 49.13 -40.52 5.30
C LYS A 149 48.49 -39.20 5.75
N VAL A 150 48.32 -38.27 4.80
CA VAL A 150 47.75 -36.93 5.01
C VAL A 150 46.44 -37.01 5.81
N PRO A 151 46.23 -36.19 6.86
CA PRO A 151 45.04 -36.27 7.70
C PRO A 151 43.73 -36.07 6.93
N ILE A 152 42.74 -36.91 7.25
CA ILE A 152 41.55 -37.20 6.42
C ILE A 152 40.73 -35.96 6.03
N HIS A 153 40.78 -34.88 6.80
CA HIS A 153 40.04 -33.64 6.57
C HIS A 153 40.29 -32.93 5.23
N PHE A 154 41.39 -33.19 4.52
CA PHE A 154 41.66 -32.61 3.20
C PHE A 154 41.17 -33.48 2.03
N ARG A 155 40.38 -34.53 2.28
CA ARG A 155 39.67 -35.26 1.22
C ARG A 155 38.30 -34.64 0.97
N THR A 156 38.24 -33.81 -0.08
CA THR A 156 37.02 -33.34 -0.74
C THR A 156 36.24 -34.52 -1.33
N HIS A 157 35.48 -35.17 -0.46
CA HIS A 157 34.60 -36.28 -0.80
C HIS A 157 33.26 -35.72 -1.27
N TRP A 158 32.76 -36.20 -2.41
CA TRP A 158 31.52 -35.70 -3.03
C TRP A 158 30.29 -35.82 -2.11
N ASP A 159 30.29 -36.78 -1.18
CA ASP A 159 29.24 -36.90 -0.15
C ASP A 159 29.18 -35.69 0.81
N SER A 160 30.29 -34.98 1.03
CA SER A 160 30.33 -33.74 1.83
C SER A 160 29.47 -32.65 1.20
N TYR A 161 29.58 -32.53 -0.13
CA TYR A 161 28.84 -31.56 -0.93
C TYR A 161 27.36 -31.92 -1.12
N TRP A 162 26.87 -33.05 -0.59
CA TRP A 162 25.45 -33.40 -0.68
C TRP A 162 24.54 -32.34 -0.05
N MET A 163 24.96 -31.75 1.08
CA MET A 163 24.20 -30.69 1.74
C MET A 163 24.24 -29.36 0.96
N GLU A 164 25.39 -29.03 0.37
CA GLU A 164 25.57 -27.83 -0.45
C GLU A 164 24.80 -27.93 -1.78
N MET A 165 24.85 -29.09 -2.43
CA MET A 165 24.08 -29.37 -3.66
C MET A 165 22.57 -29.43 -3.39
N LEU A 166 22.13 -29.90 -2.22
CA LEU A 166 20.73 -29.83 -1.79
C LEU A 166 20.30 -28.37 -1.53
N MET A 167 21.15 -27.56 -0.91
CA MET A 167 20.91 -26.12 -0.70
C MET A 167 20.84 -25.37 -2.04
N LEU A 168 21.75 -25.65 -2.97
CA LEU A 168 21.77 -25.09 -4.32
C LEU A 168 20.53 -25.49 -5.13
N ALA A 169 20.11 -26.76 -5.05
CA ALA A 169 18.87 -27.22 -5.67
C ALA A 169 17.63 -26.53 -5.08
N GLY A 170 17.60 -26.29 -3.76
CA GLY A 170 16.56 -25.50 -3.10
C GLY A 170 16.52 -24.05 -3.59
N LEU A 171 17.70 -23.41 -3.73
CA LEU A 171 17.83 -22.05 -4.25
C LEU A 171 17.40 -21.95 -5.71
N MET A 172 17.78 -22.91 -6.56
CA MET A 172 17.31 -23.00 -7.95
C MET A 172 15.80 -23.20 -8.04
N ALA A 173 15.21 -24.03 -7.17
CA ALA A 173 13.75 -24.21 -7.11
C ALA A 173 13.03 -22.93 -6.67
N TYR A 174 13.57 -22.19 -5.70
CA TYR A 174 13.06 -20.87 -5.29
C TYR A 174 13.13 -19.86 -6.45
N PHE A 175 14.26 -19.77 -7.15
CA PHE A 175 14.43 -18.88 -8.31
C PHE A 175 13.53 -19.26 -9.49
N ALA A 176 13.34 -20.57 -9.75
CA ALA A 176 12.39 -21.05 -10.75
C ALA A 176 10.94 -20.67 -10.39
N ASN A 177 10.52 -20.83 -9.13
CA ASN A 177 9.22 -20.35 -8.67
C ASN A 177 9.08 -18.84 -8.86
N TYR A 178 10.11 -18.07 -8.51
CA TYR A 178 10.13 -16.62 -8.68
C TYR A 178 9.87 -16.21 -10.14
N LEU A 179 10.62 -16.79 -11.09
CA LEU A 179 10.47 -16.52 -12.52
C LEU A 179 9.09 -16.93 -13.05
N VAL A 180 8.56 -18.10 -12.63
CA VAL A 180 7.23 -18.58 -13.03
C VAL A 180 6.12 -17.71 -12.44
N GLY A 181 6.25 -17.28 -11.19
CA GLY A 181 5.29 -16.40 -10.51
C GLY A 181 5.22 -15.01 -11.16
N ASN A 182 6.37 -14.38 -11.39
CA ASN A 182 6.48 -13.08 -12.09
C ASN A 182 5.92 -13.16 -13.53
N LYS A 183 6.23 -14.23 -14.28
CA LYS A 183 5.66 -14.46 -15.63
C LYS A 183 4.14 -14.65 -15.59
N LYS A 184 3.60 -15.42 -14.64
CA LYS A 184 2.14 -15.62 -14.48
C LYS A 184 1.41 -14.32 -14.11
N ASN A 185 1.93 -13.56 -13.15
CA ASN A 185 1.35 -12.27 -12.75
C ASN A 185 1.34 -11.28 -13.93
N SER A 186 2.46 -11.16 -14.66
CA SER A 186 2.57 -10.31 -15.85
C SER A 186 1.64 -10.74 -16.98
N ALA A 187 1.49 -12.04 -17.23
CA ALA A 187 0.58 -12.57 -18.25
C ALA A 187 -0.89 -12.20 -17.95
N ILE A 188 -1.33 -12.34 -16.69
CA ILE A 188 -2.71 -11.99 -16.29
C ILE A 188 -2.95 -10.48 -16.40
N ALA A 189 -1.97 -9.64 -16.00
CA ALA A 189 -2.06 -8.20 -16.15
C ALA A 189 -2.21 -7.79 -17.63
N ASN A 190 -1.38 -8.34 -18.53
CA ASN A 190 -1.46 -8.08 -19.97
C ASN A 190 -2.75 -8.64 -20.63
N GLN A 191 -3.27 -9.77 -20.14
CA GLN A 191 -4.57 -10.30 -20.58
C GLN A 191 -5.74 -9.41 -20.13
N TRP A 192 -5.72 -8.90 -18.90
CA TRP A 192 -6.73 -7.93 -18.45
C TRP A 192 -6.67 -6.66 -19.31
N LEU A 193 -5.45 -6.13 -19.52
CA LEU A 193 -5.22 -4.90 -20.25
C LEU A 193 -5.69 -4.98 -21.70
N SER A 194 -5.35 -6.05 -22.42
CA SER A 194 -5.80 -6.25 -23.80
C SER A 194 -7.32 -6.40 -23.93
N LEU A 195 -7.99 -7.03 -22.95
CA LEU A 195 -9.46 -7.18 -22.94
C LEU A 195 -10.21 -5.88 -22.65
N HIS A 196 -9.63 -4.97 -21.87
CA HIS A 196 -10.24 -3.69 -21.49
C HIS A 196 -9.73 -2.50 -22.33
N ARG A 197 -8.78 -2.74 -23.24
CA ARG A 197 -8.07 -1.72 -24.02
C ARG A 197 -8.99 -0.72 -24.72
N SER A 198 -9.85 -1.19 -25.62
CA SER A 198 -10.76 -0.32 -26.38
C SER A 198 -11.69 0.46 -25.46
N LEU A 199 -12.23 -0.19 -24.43
CA LEU A 199 -13.13 0.46 -23.46
C LEU A 199 -12.43 1.59 -22.68
N LEU A 200 -11.11 1.51 -22.46
CA LEU A 200 -10.33 2.60 -21.88
C LEU A 200 -10.03 3.70 -22.92
N GLU A 201 -9.54 3.34 -24.11
CA GLU A 201 -9.23 4.27 -25.20
C GLU A 201 -10.47 5.05 -25.71
N ASP A 202 -11.65 4.44 -25.72
CA ASP A 202 -12.93 5.07 -26.06
C ASP A 202 -13.42 6.10 -25.00
N ASN A 203 -12.89 6.04 -23.77
CA ASN A 203 -13.39 6.80 -22.62
C ASN A 203 -12.40 7.81 -22.01
N PHE A 204 -11.11 7.72 -22.34
CA PHE A 204 -10.04 8.54 -21.80
C PHE A 204 -9.11 9.02 -22.92
N ALA A 205 -8.77 10.30 -22.94
CA ALA A 205 -7.89 10.88 -23.96
C ALA A 205 -6.41 10.50 -23.76
N LEU A 206 -6.05 9.99 -22.58
CA LEU A 206 -4.70 9.56 -22.23
C LEU A 206 -4.76 8.34 -21.31
N VAL A 207 -4.03 7.28 -21.65
CA VAL A 207 -3.95 6.02 -20.88
C VAL A 207 -2.51 5.52 -20.92
N GLY A 208 -1.97 5.11 -19.76
CA GLY A 208 -0.57 4.68 -19.63
C GLY A 208 0.44 5.83 -19.46
N ASP A 209 -0.01 6.98 -18.93
CA ASP A 209 0.89 8.08 -18.55
C ASP A 209 1.64 7.74 -17.25
N ASP A 210 2.98 7.78 -17.31
CA ASP A 210 3.88 7.53 -16.18
C ASP A 210 4.48 8.85 -15.62
N GLY A 211 4.01 10.01 -16.09
CA GLY A 211 4.48 11.34 -15.69
C GLY A 211 5.88 11.72 -16.20
N LYS A 212 6.61 10.77 -16.81
CA LYS A 212 7.92 10.96 -17.44
C LYS A 212 7.74 11.49 -18.86
N LYS A 213 8.31 12.66 -19.15
CA LYS A 213 8.00 13.45 -20.34
C LYS A 213 8.58 12.95 -21.68
N GLU A 214 9.34 11.87 -21.69
CA GLU A 214 10.28 11.57 -22.79
C GLU A 214 10.16 10.14 -23.38
N THR A 215 9.03 9.46 -23.16
CA THR A 215 8.68 8.27 -23.98
C THR A 215 7.72 8.70 -25.08
N GLU A 216 8.21 8.79 -26.32
CA GLU A 216 7.36 9.09 -27.48
C GLU A 216 6.36 7.95 -27.74
N GLY A 217 5.09 8.24 -27.48
CA GLY A 217 3.99 7.27 -27.57
C GLY A 217 3.56 6.76 -26.19
N SER A 218 2.26 6.86 -25.92
CA SER A 218 1.63 6.28 -24.73
C SER A 218 1.72 4.75 -24.77
N THR A 219 2.77 4.21 -24.15
CA THR A 219 3.00 2.76 -24.08
C THR A 219 1.84 2.12 -23.32
N PHE A 220 0.93 1.45 -24.03
CA PHE A 220 -0.29 0.88 -23.46
C PHE A 220 0.04 -0.41 -22.68
N SER A 221 0.65 -0.21 -21.53
CA SER A 221 1.23 -1.22 -20.64
C SER A 221 1.02 -0.80 -19.19
N PHE A 222 0.78 -1.77 -18.30
CA PHE A 222 0.84 -1.52 -16.86
C PHE A 222 2.25 -1.11 -16.43
N ASN A 223 2.37 -0.05 -15.63
CA ASN A 223 3.58 0.16 -14.83
C ASN A 223 3.64 -0.96 -13.77
N LYS A 224 4.82 -1.54 -13.58
CA LYS A 224 5.09 -2.61 -12.62
C LYS A 224 5.70 -2.00 -11.35
N GLU A 225 4.85 -1.39 -10.53
CA GLU A 225 5.22 -0.89 -9.19
C GLU A 225 5.76 -2.02 -8.29
N SER A 226 5.23 -3.23 -8.44
CA SER A 226 5.76 -4.43 -7.80
C SER A 226 5.49 -5.70 -8.61
N GLU A 227 6.14 -6.81 -8.27
CA GLU A 227 5.87 -8.14 -8.81
C GLU A 227 4.46 -8.67 -8.52
N SER A 228 3.78 -8.05 -7.56
CA SER A 228 2.40 -8.32 -7.18
C SER A 228 1.47 -7.10 -7.34
N VAL A 229 1.95 -5.97 -7.88
CA VAL A 229 1.16 -4.74 -8.01
C VAL A 229 1.44 -4.08 -9.36
N TYR A 230 0.41 -3.98 -10.18
CA TYR A 230 0.46 -3.40 -11.53
C TYR A 230 -0.47 -2.19 -11.58
N THR A 231 0.04 -1.03 -11.98
CA THR A 231 -0.68 0.25 -11.96
C THR A 231 -0.80 0.87 -13.36
N LEU A 232 -1.97 1.41 -13.67
CA LEU A 232 -2.28 2.08 -14.93
C LEU A 232 -3.06 3.36 -14.66
N TRP A 233 -2.50 4.49 -15.06
CA TRP A 233 -3.17 5.79 -15.00
C TRP A 233 -3.93 6.08 -16.29
N CYS A 234 -5.15 6.58 -16.16
CA CYS A 234 -6.01 7.05 -17.24
C CYS A 234 -6.50 8.47 -16.91
N SER A 235 -6.51 9.40 -17.87
CA SER A 235 -6.90 10.79 -17.65
C SER A 235 -7.55 11.43 -18.89
N GLY A 236 -7.92 12.71 -18.79
CA GLY A 236 -8.53 13.46 -19.91
C GLY A 236 -10.03 13.21 -20.13
N ARG A 237 -10.74 12.55 -19.20
CA ARG A 237 -12.21 12.44 -19.21
C ARG A 237 -12.82 13.55 -18.34
N THR A 238 -13.80 14.28 -18.88
CA THR A 238 -14.38 15.52 -18.30
C THR A 238 -15.05 15.44 -16.91
N CYS A 239 -15.02 14.29 -16.25
CA CYS A 239 -15.61 14.07 -14.92
C CYS A 239 -14.62 13.60 -13.85
N CYS A 240 -13.35 13.37 -14.22
CA CYS A 240 -12.31 12.90 -13.30
C CYS A 240 -10.95 13.51 -13.66
N GLU A 241 -10.18 13.84 -12.65
CA GLU A 241 -8.82 14.38 -12.82
C GLU A 241 -7.86 13.25 -13.22
N GLY A 242 -8.07 12.06 -12.66
CA GLY A 242 -7.47 10.81 -13.12
C GLY A 242 -8.21 9.58 -12.61
N MET A 243 -7.90 8.43 -13.20
CA MET A 243 -8.30 7.11 -12.73
C MET A 243 -7.06 6.23 -12.62
N LEU A 244 -6.77 5.77 -11.42
CA LEU A 244 -5.78 4.73 -11.16
C LEU A 244 -6.47 3.37 -11.18
N VAL A 245 -6.05 2.51 -12.08
CA VAL A 245 -6.35 1.08 -12.05
C VAL A 245 -5.16 0.37 -11.43
N GLU A 246 -5.36 -0.29 -10.29
CA GLU A 246 -4.34 -1.01 -9.53
C GLU A 246 -4.75 -2.49 -9.41
N LEU A 247 -3.99 -3.37 -10.07
CA LEU A 247 -4.18 -4.81 -10.04
C LEU A 247 -3.21 -5.43 -9.02
N LYS A 248 -3.74 -5.76 -7.84
CA LYS A 248 -3.05 -6.44 -6.74
C LYS A 248 -3.14 -7.96 -6.93
N MET A 249 -2.09 -8.54 -7.49
CA MET A 249 -1.95 -9.98 -7.63
C MET A 249 -1.50 -10.62 -6.31
N ILE A 250 -1.81 -11.89 -6.07
CA ILE A 250 -1.14 -12.65 -5.02
C ILE A 250 0.36 -12.82 -5.36
N LYS A 251 1.21 -12.89 -4.33
CA LYS A 251 2.68 -12.98 -4.46
C LYS A 251 3.13 -14.38 -4.89
N ARG A 252 2.76 -14.80 -6.12
CA ARG A 252 3.09 -16.13 -6.70
C ARG A 252 4.59 -16.41 -6.76
N GLN A 253 5.42 -15.38 -6.76
CA GLN A 253 6.86 -15.47 -6.81
C GLN A 253 7.50 -15.83 -5.45
N ASP A 254 6.81 -15.52 -4.33
CA ASP A 254 7.29 -15.76 -2.97
C ASP A 254 6.67 -17.03 -2.37
N LEU A 255 7.52 -18.02 -2.06
CA LEU A 255 7.10 -19.27 -1.42
C LEU A 255 6.49 -19.07 -0.03
N VAL A 256 6.92 -18.06 0.73
CA VAL A 256 6.39 -17.81 2.09
C VAL A 256 4.95 -17.29 1.99
N SER A 257 4.70 -16.32 1.11
CA SER A 257 3.34 -15.85 0.81
C SER A 257 2.44 -16.95 0.23
N LEU A 258 2.97 -17.82 -0.63
CA LEU A 258 2.22 -18.98 -1.15
C LEU A 258 1.83 -19.97 -0.04
N ILE A 259 2.76 -20.33 0.85
CA ILE A 259 2.50 -21.23 1.98
C ILE A 259 1.49 -20.61 2.95
N ALA A 260 1.60 -19.31 3.24
CA ALA A 260 0.60 -18.60 4.04
C ALA A 260 -0.80 -18.60 3.35
N GLY A 261 -0.84 -18.52 2.02
CA GLY A 261 -2.05 -18.63 1.21
C GLY A 261 -2.77 -19.99 1.30
N ILE A 262 -2.10 -21.06 1.76
CA ILE A 262 -2.73 -22.36 2.05
C ILE A 262 -3.59 -22.27 3.31
N MET A 263 -3.16 -21.52 4.32
CA MET A 263 -3.92 -21.32 5.56
C MET A 263 -5.12 -20.38 5.37
N LYS A 264 -5.00 -19.40 4.47
CA LYS A 264 -6.06 -18.46 4.14
C LYS A 264 -6.08 -18.19 2.63
N PRO A 265 -7.08 -18.67 1.88
CA PRO A 265 -7.17 -18.40 0.45
C PRO A 265 -7.34 -16.89 0.21
N VAL A 266 -6.55 -16.37 -0.73
CA VAL A 266 -6.60 -14.98 -1.21
C VAL A 266 -6.74 -15.01 -2.72
N GLN A 267 -7.60 -14.16 -3.27
CA GLN A 267 -7.79 -13.95 -4.71
C GLN A 267 -7.00 -12.71 -5.14
N ASP A 268 -6.64 -12.63 -6.42
CA ASP A 268 -6.12 -11.37 -6.99
C ASP A 268 -7.24 -10.30 -6.94
N GLN A 269 -6.90 -9.05 -6.69
CA GLN A 269 -7.86 -7.95 -6.54
C GLN A 269 -7.58 -6.81 -7.53
N LEU A 270 -8.64 -6.30 -8.15
CA LEU A 270 -8.63 -5.14 -9.03
C LEU A 270 -9.25 -3.95 -8.29
N HIS A 271 -8.43 -2.94 -7.98
CA HIS A 271 -8.90 -1.68 -7.45
C HIS A 271 -8.97 -0.64 -8.57
N ILE A 272 -10.10 0.06 -8.67
CA ILE A 272 -10.26 1.19 -9.58
C ILE A 272 -10.58 2.41 -8.72
N LYS A 273 -9.63 3.33 -8.64
CA LYS A 273 -9.70 4.58 -7.86
C LYS A 273 -9.76 5.76 -8.82
N VAL A 274 -10.97 6.29 -9.02
CA VAL A 274 -11.24 7.51 -9.78
C VAL A 274 -11.16 8.70 -8.84
N GLU A 275 -10.30 9.67 -9.15
CA GLU A 275 -10.30 10.98 -8.51
C GLU A 275 -11.26 11.92 -9.27
N LEU A 276 -12.32 12.34 -8.59
CA LEU A 276 -13.44 13.11 -9.14
C LEU A 276 -13.20 14.61 -8.93
N SER A 277 -13.41 15.41 -9.97
CA SER A 277 -13.16 16.86 -9.88
C SER A 277 -14.11 17.55 -8.89
N PRO A 278 -13.69 18.63 -8.21
CA PRO A 278 -14.44 19.27 -7.11
C PRO A 278 -15.76 19.94 -7.51
N ASP A 279 -16.07 20.04 -8.81
CA ASP A 279 -17.38 20.52 -9.30
C ASP A 279 -18.35 19.36 -9.65
N SER A 280 -17.82 18.15 -9.88
CA SER A 280 -18.59 17.02 -10.40
C SER A 280 -19.52 16.40 -9.34
N MET A 281 -18.97 16.02 -8.19
CA MET A 281 -19.64 15.33 -7.09
C MET A 281 -20.06 16.31 -5.99
N ASP A 282 -21.29 16.20 -5.48
CA ASP A 282 -21.73 16.93 -4.28
C ASP A 282 -21.23 16.26 -2.98
N ASN A 283 -21.24 17.00 -1.88
CA ASN A 283 -20.73 16.57 -0.57
C ASN A 283 -21.54 15.38 0.02
N PHE A 284 -21.10 14.14 -0.13
CA PHE A 284 -21.68 12.97 0.56
C PHE A 284 -20.71 11.78 0.65
N VAL A 285 -20.91 10.92 1.65
CA VAL A 285 -20.22 9.61 1.77
C VAL A 285 -21.22 8.45 1.69
N LEU A 286 -20.87 7.41 0.92
CA LEU A 286 -21.67 6.22 0.62
C LEU A 286 -20.74 5.03 0.32
N CYS A 287 -20.90 3.89 0.98
CA CYS A 287 -20.18 2.65 0.64
C CYS A 287 -21.11 1.43 0.61
N VAL A 288 -21.04 0.68 -0.49
CA VAL A 288 -21.66 -0.64 -0.67
C VAL A 288 -20.54 -1.66 -0.62
N ALA A 289 -20.54 -2.59 0.32
CA ALA A 289 -19.46 -3.58 0.44
C ALA A 289 -19.97 -4.93 0.95
N SER A 290 -19.21 -6.01 0.69
CA SER A 290 -19.47 -7.32 1.29
C SER A 290 -19.50 -7.18 2.82
N ARG A 291 -20.39 -7.89 3.55
CA ARG A 291 -20.59 -7.66 5.01
C ARG A 291 -19.28 -7.69 5.83
N LYS A 292 -18.33 -8.55 5.43
CA LYS A 292 -16.99 -8.65 6.03
C LYS A 292 -16.14 -7.42 5.71
N GLN A 293 -16.11 -7.00 4.45
CA GLN A 293 -15.34 -5.84 3.99
C GLN A 293 -15.91 -4.51 4.50
N ALA A 294 -17.23 -4.34 4.58
CA ALA A 294 -17.87 -3.16 5.17
C ALA A 294 -17.40 -2.93 6.62
N THR A 295 -17.37 -3.99 7.42
CA THR A 295 -16.91 -3.96 8.82
C THR A 295 -15.41 -3.64 8.94
N LYS A 296 -14.61 -4.04 7.96
CA LYS A 296 -13.19 -3.72 7.85
C LYS A 296 -12.99 -2.25 7.46
N MET A 297 -13.59 -1.80 6.37
CA MET A 297 -13.49 -0.43 5.85
C MET A 297 -14.01 0.62 6.85
N PHE A 298 -15.07 0.32 7.61
CA PHE A 298 -15.57 1.20 8.69
C PHE A 298 -14.57 1.38 9.85
N LYS A 299 -13.59 0.49 10.00
CA LYS A 299 -12.50 0.59 10.99
C LYS A 299 -11.19 1.11 10.40
N GLU A 300 -10.99 0.94 9.09
CA GLU A 300 -9.75 1.31 8.39
C GLU A 300 -9.81 2.67 7.68
N LEU A 301 -11.00 3.24 7.43
CA LEU A 301 -11.17 4.51 6.71
C LEU A 301 -11.84 5.58 7.60
N ASN A 302 -11.19 6.76 7.68
CA ASN A 302 -11.62 7.88 8.52
C ASN A 302 -13.00 8.46 8.11
N ASP A 303 -13.28 8.47 6.81
CA ASP A 303 -14.51 9.05 6.25
C ASP A 303 -15.74 8.20 6.54
N LEU A 304 -15.66 6.88 6.32
CA LEU A 304 -16.72 5.95 6.68
C LEU A 304 -17.00 5.93 8.18
N ASN A 305 -15.95 5.98 9.01
CA ASN A 305 -16.09 5.98 10.46
C ASN A 305 -16.80 7.23 11.00
N LYS A 306 -16.50 8.40 10.42
CA LYS A 306 -16.97 9.72 10.93
C LYS A 306 -18.25 10.24 10.28
N PHE A 307 -18.54 9.89 9.01
CA PHE A 307 -19.70 10.43 8.27
C PHE A 307 -20.84 9.43 8.04
N CYS A 308 -20.56 8.12 7.95
CA CYS A 308 -21.57 7.11 7.62
C CYS A 308 -22.13 6.39 8.85
N CYS A 309 -23.39 5.95 8.78
CA CYS A 309 -23.93 4.90 9.64
C CYS A 309 -24.26 3.64 8.82
N LEU A 310 -24.33 2.48 9.48
CA LEU A 310 -24.81 1.26 8.87
C LEU A 310 -26.32 1.33 8.68
N VAL A 311 -26.78 1.19 7.44
CA VAL A 311 -28.21 1.21 7.12
C VAL A 311 -28.83 -0.15 7.45
N SER A 312 -29.67 -0.18 8.49
CA SER A 312 -30.43 -1.38 8.87
C SER A 312 -31.29 -1.91 7.72
N LYS A 313 -31.33 -3.25 7.56
CA LYS A 313 -32.09 -3.97 6.52
C LYS A 313 -31.86 -3.44 5.10
N ALA A 314 -30.63 -3.07 4.76
CA ALA A 314 -30.28 -2.55 3.43
C ALA A 314 -30.51 -3.54 2.27
N ASP A 315 -30.39 -4.84 2.57
CA ASP A 315 -30.73 -5.96 1.69
C ASP A 315 -32.22 -5.96 1.31
N GLU A 316 -33.13 -5.89 2.30
CA GLU A 316 -34.58 -5.76 2.07
C GLU A 316 -34.93 -4.42 1.41
N LYS A 317 -34.31 -3.32 1.88
CA LYS A 317 -34.70 -1.95 1.53
C LYS A 317 -34.26 -1.50 0.13
N TYR A 318 -33.13 -1.99 -0.36
CA TYR A 318 -32.59 -1.63 -1.69
C TYR A 318 -32.35 -2.85 -2.61
N GLY A 319 -32.74 -4.05 -2.19
CA GLY A 319 -32.66 -5.26 -3.01
C GLY A 319 -31.24 -5.76 -3.25
N ILE A 320 -30.33 -5.56 -2.29
CA ILE A 320 -28.88 -5.88 -2.38
C ILE A 320 -28.45 -7.00 -1.40
N PRO A 321 -28.93 -8.25 -1.56
CA PRO A 321 -28.55 -9.38 -0.71
C PRO A 321 -27.02 -9.61 -0.68
N GLY A 322 -26.50 -10.07 0.46
CA GLY A 322 -25.07 -10.32 0.68
C GLY A 322 -24.22 -9.07 0.97
N PHE A 323 -24.66 -7.88 0.54
CA PHE A 323 -23.99 -6.62 0.81
C PHE A 323 -24.42 -6.00 2.15
N ALA A 324 -23.64 -5.00 2.57
CA ALA A 324 -23.96 -4.02 3.60
C ALA A 324 -23.79 -2.61 3.03
N LEU A 325 -24.59 -1.68 3.55
CA LEU A 325 -24.65 -0.29 3.08
C LEU A 325 -24.28 0.66 4.23
N LEU A 326 -23.17 1.35 4.08
CA LEU A 326 -22.77 2.48 4.91
C LEU A 326 -23.21 3.76 4.19
N SER A 327 -23.98 4.64 4.83
CA SER A 327 -24.44 5.88 4.20
C SER A 327 -24.66 6.99 5.22
N GLU A 328 -24.33 8.21 4.82
CA GLU A 328 -24.66 9.43 5.57
C GLU A 328 -26.10 9.90 5.30
N ILE A 329 -26.61 9.69 4.09
CA ILE A 329 -27.84 10.31 3.57
C ILE A 329 -28.66 9.29 2.77
N ALA A 330 -29.87 9.00 3.23
CA ALA A 330 -30.76 8.02 2.59
C ALA A 330 -31.21 8.43 1.17
N GLU A 331 -31.30 9.73 0.87
CA GLU A 331 -31.56 10.25 -0.48
C GLU A 331 -30.48 9.81 -1.48
N VAL A 332 -29.21 9.91 -1.07
CA VAL A 332 -28.06 9.46 -1.87
C VAL A 332 -28.13 7.96 -2.11
N SER A 333 -28.40 7.15 -1.07
CA SER A 333 -28.56 5.70 -1.20
C SER A 333 -29.61 5.36 -2.27
N ALA A 334 -30.81 5.95 -2.19
CA ALA A 334 -31.90 5.69 -3.13
C ALA A 334 -31.65 6.23 -4.56
N SER A 335 -30.82 7.26 -4.71
CA SER A 335 -30.48 7.84 -6.01
C SER A 335 -29.34 7.11 -6.72
N ILE A 336 -28.35 6.60 -5.98
CA ILE A 336 -27.20 5.87 -6.54
C ILE A 336 -27.52 4.38 -6.74
N LEU A 337 -28.29 3.74 -5.83
CA LEU A 337 -28.75 2.36 -5.97
C LEU A 337 -29.99 2.27 -6.88
N ASP A 338 -29.84 2.68 -8.14
CA ASP A 338 -30.89 2.47 -9.14
C ASP A 338 -30.95 1.00 -9.60
N GLY A 339 -32.04 0.64 -10.31
CA GLY A 339 -32.28 -0.73 -10.76
C GLY A 339 -31.19 -1.33 -11.67
N ARG A 340 -30.32 -0.52 -12.31
CA ARG A 340 -29.17 -1.02 -13.07
C ARG A 340 -28.01 -1.37 -12.15
N VAL A 341 -27.73 -0.52 -11.18
CA VAL A 341 -26.70 -0.75 -10.16
C VAL A 341 -27.08 -1.96 -9.29
N VAL A 342 -28.34 -2.08 -8.86
CA VAL A 342 -28.84 -3.22 -8.10
C VAL A 342 -28.79 -4.52 -8.92
N ALA A 343 -29.20 -4.49 -10.20
CA ALA A 343 -29.08 -5.66 -11.07
C ALA A 343 -27.62 -6.10 -11.29
N ALA A 344 -26.68 -5.14 -11.41
CA ALA A 344 -25.26 -5.43 -11.54
C ALA A 344 -24.66 -6.00 -10.25
N LEU A 345 -24.99 -5.41 -9.09
CA LEU A 345 -24.59 -5.92 -7.77
C LEU A 345 -25.05 -7.36 -7.55
N ASN A 346 -26.30 -7.67 -7.91
CA ASN A 346 -26.84 -9.01 -7.71
C ASN A 346 -26.24 -10.04 -8.68
N LYS A 347 -26.03 -9.68 -9.96
CA LYS A 347 -25.44 -10.55 -10.97
C LYS A 347 -23.94 -10.83 -10.72
N TYR A 348 -23.18 -9.81 -10.32
CA TYR A 348 -21.73 -9.89 -10.13
C TYR A 348 -21.31 -9.89 -8.65
N SER A 349 -22.22 -10.33 -7.78
CA SER A 349 -22.07 -10.37 -6.32
C SER A 349 -20.83 -11.11 -5.80
N HIS A 350 -20.29 -12.03 -6.60
CA HIS A 350 -19.07 -12.79 -6.29
C HIS A 350 -17.78 -12.09 -6.73
N LEU A 351 -17.86 -11.11 -7.65
CA LEU A 351 -16.73 -10.31 -8.12
C LEU A 351 -16.64 -8.95 -7.40
N ILE A 352 -17.74 -8.39 -6.90
CA ILE A 352 -17.75 -7.07 -6.26
C ILE A 352 -17.49 -7.21 -4.76
N ASP A 353 -16.34 -6.72 -4.27
CA ASP A 353 -16.06 -6.65 -2.83
C ASP A 353 -16.53 -5.32 -2.23
N TYR A 354 -16.29 -4.19 -2.91
CA TYR A 354 -16.82 -2.89 -2.51
C TYR A 354 -16.92 -1.86 -3.63
N ILE A 355 -17.81 -0.88 -3.41
CA ILE A 355 -18.00 0.35 -4.19
C ILE A 355 -18.14 1.48 -3.17
N HIS A 356 -17.13 2.33 -3.06
CA HIS A 356 -17.04 3.44 -2.12
C HIS A 356 -17.06 4.79 -2.87
N LEU A 357 -17.92 5.69 -2.45
CA LEU A 357 -18.02 7.09 -2.88
C LEU A 357 -17.84 7.98 -1.67
N SER A 358 -16.91 8.93 -1.74
CA SER A 358 -16.60 9.82 -0.63
C SER A 358 -16.13 11.18 -1.13
N ASP A 359 -16.67 12.26 -0.55
CA ASP A 359 -16.15 13.61 -0.72
C ASP A 359 -15.00 13.96 0.25
N GLN A 360 -14.74 13.08 1.24
CA GLN A 360 -13.87 13.34 2.39
C GLN A 360 -12.73 12.32 2.53
N TYR A 361 -12.36 11.61 1.46
CA TYR A 361 -11.39 10.53 1.54
C TYR A 361 -9.98 11.04 1.84
N SER A 362 -9.46 10.66 3.01
CA SER A 362 -8.11 11.00 3.49
C SER A 362 -7.12 9.82 3.44
N GLY A 363 -7.47 8.73 2.75
CA GLY A 363 -6.75 7.47 2.86
C GLY A 363 -7.10 6.66 4.12
N PRO A 364 -6.38 5.54 4.36
CA PRO A 364 -6.52 4.75 5.58
C PRO A 364 -6.25 5.58 6.85
N ILE A 365 -6.78 5.12 7.99
CA ILE A 365 -6.45 5.68 9.30
C ILE A 365 -4.97 5.39 9.59
N GLN A 366 -4.12 6.36 9.25
CA GLN A 366 -2.80 6.50 9.85
C GLN A 366 -2.99 6.66 11.36
N GLN A 367 -2.16 6.01 12.18
CA GLN A 367 -2.21 6.20 13.63
C GLN A 367 -2.12 7.70 13.95
N GLU A 368 -3.01 8.20 14.81
CA GLU A 368 -3.13 9.63 15.09
C GLU A 368 -1.86 10.17 15.76
N ASP A 369 -0.94 10.65 14.92
CA ASP A 369 0.31 11.26 15.31
C ASP A 369 -0.04 12.54 16.13
N PRO A 370 0.25 12.61 17.43
CA PRO A 370 -0.26 13.69 18.30
C PRO A 370 0.33 15.08 17.97
N ASN A 371 1.23 15.15 17.00
CA ASN A 371 1.77 16.38 16.39
C ASN A 371 1.15 16.75 15.03
N GLN A 372 0.16 16.00 14.49
CA GLN A 372 -0.43 16.27 13.18
C GLN A 372 -1.40 17.47 13.23
N LEU A 373 -0.81 18.67 13.35
CA LEU A 373 -1.47 19.96 13.58
C LEU A 373 -2.21 20.54 12.36
N LYS A 374 -2.21 19.80 11.23
CA LYS A 374 -2.91 20.09 9.98
C LYS A 374 -3.92 18.97 9.71
N ARG A 375 -5.11 19.32 9.22
CA ARG A 375 -6.10 18.35 8.73
C ARG A 375 -5.45 17.51 7.60
N PRO A 376 -5.72 16.19 7.53
CA PRO A 376 -5.41 15.40 6.34
C PRO A 376 -6.01 16.03 5.08
N GLU A 377 -5.33 15.89 3.95
CA GLU A 377 -5.88 16.31 2.66
C GLU A 377 -7.03 15.37 2.28
N VAL A 378 -8.15 15.95 1.87
CA VAL A 378 -9.38 15.23 1.50
C VAL A 378 -9.60 15.32 0.00
N LYS A 379 -9.82 14.18 -0.63
CA LYS A 379 -10.02 14.04 -2.08
C LYS A 379 -11.39 13.42 -2.35
N ARG A 380 -12.08 13.87 -3.42
CA ARG A 380 -13.35 13.26 -3.82
C ARG A 380 -13.06 12.05 -4.71
N ILE A 381 -13.51 10.86 -4.31
CA ILE A 381 -13.19 9.64 -5.05
C ILE A 381 -14.40 8.71 -5.24
N LEU A 382 -14.37 7.98 -6.35
CA LEU A 382 -15.05 6.70 -6.53
C LEU A 382 -13.99 5.60 -6.48
N HIS A 383 -14.07 4.72 -5.50
CA HIS A 383 -13.14 3.62 -5.28
C HIS A 383 -13.89 2.28 -5.28
N CYS A 384 -13.69 1.50 -6.33
CA CYS A 384 -14.27 0.16 -6.45
C CYS A 384 -13.17 -0.91 -6.24
N GLY A 385 -13.48 -1.93 -5.45
CA GLY A 385 -12.67 -3.12 -5.27
C GLY A 385 -13.40 -4.35 -5.81
N PHE A 386 -12.77 -5.02 -6.76
CA PHE A 386 -13.29 -6.25 -7.38
C PHE A 386 -12.31 -7.41 -7.17
N ASN A 387 -12.83 -8.61 -6.93
CA ASN A 387 -12.04 -9.85 -6.91
C ASN A 387 -11.95 -10.40 -8.34
N VAL A 388 -10.75 -10.82 -8.76
CA VAL A 388 -10.51 -11.38 -10.09
C VAL A 388 -10.90 -12.87 -10.08
N PRO A 389 -11.64 -13.37 -11.10
CA PRO A 389 -12.11 -14.75 -11.11
C PRO A 389 -10.97 -15.76 -11.24
N VAL A 390 -10.93 -16.73 -10.32
CA VAL A 390 -9.87 -17.76 -10.19
C VAL A 390 -9.66 -18.59 -11.46
N LYS A 391 -10.69 -18.70 -12.31
CA LYS A 391 -10.63 -19.43 -13.59
C LYS A 391 -9.91 -18.66 -14.72
N GLY A 392 -9.54 -17.40 -14.51
CA GLY A 392 -8.89 -16.57 -15.52
C GLY A 392 -9.82 -16.02 -16.62
N ASP A 393 -11.14 -16.13 -16.42
CA ASP A 393 -12.13 -15.51 -17.32
C ASP A 393 -12.25 -14.00 -17.01
N LEU A 394 -11.29 -13.25 -17.53
CA LEU A 394 -11.22 -11.80 -17.36
C LEU A 394 -12.26 -11.06 -18.24
N GLU A 395 -13.05 -11.76 -19.06
CA GLU A 395 -14.12 -11.15 -19.85
C GLU A 395 -15.36 -10.86 -18.99
N GLU A 396 -15.60 -11.65 -17.94
CA GLU A 396 -16.63 -11.36 -16.91
C GLU A 396 -16.40 -10.01 -16.19
N MET A 397 -15.18 -9.46 -16.24
CA MET A 397 -14.82 -8.16 -15.64
C MET A 397 -15.23 -6.95 -16.52
N LYS A 398 -15.43 -7.11 -17.84
CA LYS A 398 -15.75 -5.98 -18.73
C LYS A 398 -17.00 -5.20 -18.29
N PRO A 399 -18.12 -5.85 -17.89
CA PRO A 399 -19.30 -5.17 -17.37
C PRO A 399 -19.06 -4.41 -16.05
N LEU A 400 -18.04 -4.76 -15.27
CA LEU A 400 -17.67 -4.04 -14.05
C LEU A 400 -16.99 -2.71 -14.37
N LEU A 401 -16.12 -2.65 -15.39
CA LEU A 401 -15.56 -1.38 -15.85
C LEU A 401 -16.66 -0.46 -16.43
N ILE A 402 -17.64 -1.03 -17.14
CA ILE A 402 -18.83 -0.30 -17.60
C ILE A 402 -19.66 0.20 -16.41
N LEU A 403 -19.80 -0.58 -15.32
CA LEU A 403 -20.47 -0.15 -14.09
C LEU A 403 -19.73 1.03 -13.42
N VAL A 404 -18.40 1.02 -13.36
CA VAL A 404 -17.61 2.17 -12.86
C VAL A 404 -17.91 3.43 -13.68
N PHE A 405 -17.88 3.36 -15.01
CA PHE A 405 -18.19 4.51 -15.86
C PHE A 405 -19.65 4.97 -15.71
N TYR A 406 -20.59 4.03 -15.54
CA TYR A 406 -21.98 4.36 -15.25
C TYR A 406 -22.12 5.13 -13.93
N LEU A 407 -21.41 4.70 -12.87
CA LEU A 407 -21.38 5.37 -11.57
C LEU A 407 -20.74 6.76 -11.66
N MET A 408 -19.63 6.93 -12.38
CA MET A 408 -19.01 8.25 -12.63
C MET A 408 -20.02 9.22 -13.26
N ASP A 409 -20.73 8.80 -14.31
CA ASP A 409 -21.75 9.63 -14.95
C ASP A 409 -23.04 9.76 -14.13
N ARG A 410 -23.36 8.82 -13.25
CA ARG A 410 -24.49 8.94 -12.30
C ARG A 410 -24.19 9.99 -11.25
N VAL A 411 -23.02 9.93 -10.62
CA VAL A 411 -22.56 10.87 -9.59
C VAL A 411 -22.43 12.29 -10.14
N ARG A 412 -21.84 12.48 -11.32
CA ARG A 412 -21.75 13.81 -11.97
C ARG A 412 -23.11 14.46 -12.24
N ARG A 413 -24.14 13.65 -12.54
CA ARG A 413 -25.51 14.14 -12.84
C ARG A 413 -26.40 14.26 -11.60
N TYR A 414 -26.03 13.63 -10.50
CA TYR A 414 -26.78 13.70 -9.25
C TYR A 414 -26.35 14.93 -8.46
N LYS A 415 -27.33 15.70 -7.98
CA LYS A 415 -27.15 16.86 -7.11
C LYS A 415 -28.11 16.73 -5.93
N LEU A 416 -27.63 17.07 -4.74
CA LEU A 416 -28.36 16.90 -3.48
C LEU A 416 -29.58 17.82 -3.42
N SER A 417 -30.65 17.37 -2.76
CA SER A 417 -31.70 18.29 -2.30
C SER A 417 -31.14 19.38 -1.37
N LYS A 418 -31.83 20.52 -1.26
CA LYS A 418 -31.42 21.62 -0.38
C LYS A 418 -31.31 21.17 1.09
N GLU A 419 -32.15 20.24 1.51
CA GLU A 419 -32.15 19.69 2.87
C GLU A 419 -30.99 18.70 3.07
N ALA A 420 -30.78 17.78 2.13
CA ALA A 420 -29.64 16.86 2.17
C ALA A 420 -28.29 17.60 2.15
N LYS A 421 -28.18 18.66 1.34
CA LYS A 421 -26.99 19.54 1.34
C LYS A 421 -26.81 20.26 2.67
N ALA A 422 -27.85 20.86 3.23
CA ALA A 422 -27.76 21.51 4.55
C ALA A 422 -27.40 20.53 5.68
N LYS A 423 -27.89 19.29 5.62
CA LYS A 423 -27.46 18.21 6.54
C LYS A 423 -25.98 17.86 6.34
N SER A 424 -25.55 17.66 5.10
CA SER A 424 -24.17 17.33 4.73
C SER A 424 -23.18 18.39 5.22
N ASP A 425 -23.42 19.66 4.85
CA ASP A 425 -22.54 20.78 5.19
C ASP A 425 -22.48 20.98 6.73
N LYS A 426 -23.59 20.77 7.45
CA LYS A 426 -23.60 20.74 8.93
C LYS A 426 -22.76 19.60 9.51
N ASN A 427 -22.78 18.43 8.90
CA ASN A 427 -21.99 17.27 9.37
C ASN A 427 -20.48 17.50 9.16
N ARG A 428 -20.10 18.07 8.02
CA ARG A 428 -18.72 18.53 7.76
C ARG A 428 -18.27 19.58 8.77
N ALA A 429 -19.10 20.59 9.06
CA ALA A 429 -18.79 21.60 10.08
C ALA A 429 -18.63 21.01 11.49
N ALA A 430 -19.41 19.99 11.86
CA ALA A 430 -19.30 19.33 13.17
C ALA A 430 -17.97 18.55 13.33
N VAL A 431 -17.58 17.79 12.30
CA VAL A 431 -16.29 17.07 12.29
C VAL A 431 -15.09 18.05 12.25
N GLU A 432 -15.26 19.22 11.62
CA GLU A 432 -14.27 20.29 11.64
C GLU A 432 -14.15 20.98 13.00
N GLU A 433 -15.26 21.23 13.71
CA GLU A 433 -15.24 21.72 15.09
C GLU A 433 -14.56 20.70 16.03
N GLU A 434 -14.87 19.40 15.89
CA GLU A 434 -14.23 18.34 16.67
C GLU A 434 -12.73 18.25 16.41
N PHE A 435 -12.29 18.28 15.14
CA PHE A 435 -10.87 18.29 14.78
C PHE A 435 -10.16 19.53 15.35
N MET A 436 -10.78 20.71 15.27
CA MET A 436 -10.22 21.95 15.82
C MET A 436 -10.16 21.94 17.35
N LYS A 437 -11.15 21.36 18.02
CA LYS A 437 -11.20 21.16 19.48
C LYS A 437 -10.12 20.18 19.94
N SER A 438 -9.98 19.02 19.28
CA SER A 438 -8.91 18.05 19.53
C SER A 438 -7.53 18.68 19.32
N THR A 439 -7.34 19.37 18.18
CA THR A 439 -6.11 20.11 17.86
C THR A 439 -5.78 21.19 18.90
N HIS A 440 -6.79 21.91 19.42
CA HIS A 440 -6.58 22.88 20.50
C HIS A 440 -6.22 22.19 21.83
N GLN A 441 -6.84 21.07 22.16
CA GLN A 441 -6.53 20.27 23.35
C GLN A 441 -5.10 19.73 23.30
N ALA A 442 -4.67 19.10 22.20
CA ALA A 442 -3.31 18.63 22.00
C ALA A 442 -2.27 19.76 22.09
N ARG A 443 -2.55 20.94 21.48
CA ARG A 443 -1.71 22.15 21.62
C ARG A 443 -1.63 22.63 23.07
N ALA A 444 -2.74 22.61 23.81
CA ALA A 444 -2.79 23.03 25.21
C ALA A 444 -2.02 22.06 26.13
N GLU A 445 -2.13 20.76 25.87
CA GLU A 445 -1.44 19.69 26.60
C GLU A 445 0.07 19.69 26.34
N ALA A 446 0.50 19.71 25.08
CA ALA A 446 1.92 19.85 24.73
C ALA A 446 2.54 21.15 25.30
N ALA A 447 1.76 22.24 25.35
CA ALA A 447 2.18 23.48 26.00
C ALA A 447 2.07 23.45 27.54
N ALA A 448 1.35 22.50 28.14
CA ALA A 448 1.36 22.24 29.58
C ALA A 448 2.59 21.40 29.95
N LEU A 449 2.85 20.30 29.23
CA LEU A 449 4.00 19.43 29.39
C LEU A 449 5.31 20.22 29.27
N ARG A 450 5.49 21.03 28.21
CA ARG A 450 6.67 21.92 28.06
C ARG A 450 6.82 22.98 29.16
N ARG A 451 5.76 23.30 29.93
CA ARG A 451 5.80 24.17 31.12
C ARG A 451 5.99 23.39 32.43
N GLU A 452 5.78 22.07 32.42
CA GLU A 452 6.08 21.11 33.48
C GLU A 452 7.57 20.76 33.45
N GLU A 453 8.07 20.31 32.29
CA GLU A 453 9.46 19.95 32.00
C GLU A 453 10.42 21.09 32.38
N LYS A 454 10.15 22.32 31.89
CA LYS A 454 10.97 23.50 32.24
C LYS A 454 10.98 23.78 33.75
N ARG A 455 9.87 23.53 34.45
CA ARG A 455 9.78 23.72 35.91
C ARG A 455 10.51 22.62 36.67
N LYS A 456 10.47 21.38 36.17
CA LYS A 456 11.23 20.24 36.69
C LYS A 456 12.74 20.49 36.51
N ALA A 457 13.18 20.88 35.32
CA ALA A 457 14.56 21.21 35.02
C ALA A 457 15.08 22.45 35.79
N GLU A 458 14.26 23.50 35.96
CA GLU A 458 14.59 24.64 36.85
C GLU A 458 14.79 24.16 38.30
N LYS A 459 13.90 23.31 38.82
CA LYS A 459 14.00 22.76 40.17
C LYS A 459 15.22 21.84 40.34
N GLU A 460 15.48 20.99 39.36
CA GLU A 460 16.59 20.02 39.36
C GLU A 460 17.94 20.74 39.31
N LYS A 461 18.10 21.74 38.43
CA LYS A 461 19.29 22.59 38.38
C LYS A 461 19.56 23.33 39.70
N ILE A 462 18.51 23.75 40.41
CA ILE A 462 18.62 24.48 41.69
C ILE A 462 18.79 23.53 42.88
N LEU A 463 18.41 22.26 42.76
CA LEU A 463 18.76 21.21 43.70
C LEU A 463 20.23 20.77 43.56
N ALA A 464 20.79 20.89 42.35
CA ALA A 464 22.18 20.57 42.03
C ALA A 464 23.18 21.73 42.26
N GLU A 465 22.74 22.92 42.70
CA GLU A 465 23.63 24.05 43.01
C GLU A 465 23.94 24.11 44.51
N GLU A 466 25.19 23.89 44.89
CA GLU A 466 25.68 23.65 46.27
C GLU A 466 25.58 24.85 47.24
N ASP A 467 24.94 25.95 46.84
CA ASP A 467 24.95 27.23 47.55
C ASP A 467 23.69 27.43 48.43
N PRO A 468 23.80 27.26 49.76
CA PRO A 468 22.64 27.13 50.64
C PRO A 468 21.82 28.42 50.82
N GLU A 469 22.38 29.60 50.53
CA GLU A 469 21.62 30.85 50.58
C GLU A 469 20.72 31.03 49.35
N LYS A 470 21.20 30.64 48.16
CA LYS A 470 20.41 30.67 46.92
C LYS A 470 19.19 29.76 47.03
N GLN A 471 19.38 28.54 47.54
CA GLN A 471 18.33 27.55 47.72
C GLN A 471 17.19 28.10 48.62
N ARG A 472 17.53 28.58 49.82
CA ARG A 472 16.57 29.21 50.77
C ARG A 472 15.86 30.43 50.19
N ARG A 473 16.51 31.20 49.32
CA ARG A 473 15.91 32.36 48.62
C ARG A 473 14.94 31.94 47.53
N TRP A 474 15.19 30.81 46.86
CA TRP A 474 14.31 30.24 45.84
C TRP A 474 13.07 29.57 46.45
N GLU A 475 13.22 28.76 47.50
CA GLU A 475 12.11 28.11 48.21
C GLU A 475 11.07 29.13 48.71
N LYS A 476 11.52 30.20 49.37
CA LYS A 476 10.65 31.30 49.84
C LYS A 476 9.96 32.05 48.69
N LYS A 477 10.52 32.01 47.47
CA LYS A 477 9.94 32.59 46.24
C LYS A 477 8.92 31.63 45.63
N GLU A 478 9.14 30.32 45.67
CA GLU A 478 8.17 29.32 45.21
C GLU A 478 6.99 29.17 46.18
N GLN A 479 7.18 29.11 47.50
CA GLN A 479 6.06 29.13 48.47
C GLN A 479 5.13 30.34 48.23
N LYS A 480 5.70 31.53 48.02
CA LYS A 480 4.93 32.74 47.67
C LYS A 480 4.24 32.66 46.30
N ARG A 481 4.70 31.83 45.36
CA ARG A 481 4.01 31.53 44.09
C ARG A 481 2.90 30.49 44.28
N GLN A 482 3.11 29.46 45.10
CA GLN A 482 2.11 28.42 45.38
C GLN A 482 0.93 28.98 46.18
N LEU A 483 1.17 29.76 47.24
CA LEU A 483 0.13 30.46 48.00
C LEU A 483 -0.70 31.39 47.10
N LYS A 484 -0.07 32.09 46.15
CA LYS A 484 -0.77 32.91 45.14
C LYS A 484 -1.51 32.11 44.05
N LYS A 485 -1.26 30.81 43.90
CA LYS A 485 -2.04 29.90 43.04
C LYS A 485 -3.22 29.27 43.79
N GLN A 486 -3.05 28.96 45.07
CA GLN A 486 -4.09 28.39 45.93
C GLN A 486 -5.11 29.43 46.40
N ALA A 487 -4.74 30.72 46.44
CA ALA A 487 -5.67 31.81 46.70
C ALA A 487 -6.84 31.81 45.69
N PRO A 488 -8.11 31.68 46.13
CA PRO A 488 -9.25 31.58 45.23
C PRO A 488 -9.48 32.90 44.48
N LYS A 489 -9.56 32.82 43.15
CA LYS A 489 -9.91 33.97 42.31
C LYS A 489 -11.39 34.29 42.45
N MET A 490 -11.72 35.32 43.22
CA MET A 490 -13.09 35.86 43.29
C MET A 490 -13.54 36.29 41.88
N LYS A 491 -14.56 35.62 41.34
CA LYS A 491 -15.27 36.08 40.15
C LYS A 491 -16.11 37.30 40.54
N GLN A 492 -15.90 38.44 39.89
CA GLN A 492 -16.82 39.58 40.05
C GLN A 492 -18.17 39.21 39.44
N LEU A 493 -19.21 39.18 40.28
CA LEU A 493 -20.60 39.13 39.83
C LEU A 493 -20.93 40.51 39.24
N SER A 494 -21.05 40.57 37.91
CA SER A 494 -21.55 41.77 37.22
C SER A 494 -23.04 41.92 37.52
N ILE A 495 -23.37 42.74 38.53
CA ILE A 495 -24.75 43.11 38.82
C ILE A 495 -25.28 43.87 37.60
N LYS A 496 -26.16 43.23 36.84
CA LYS A 496 -26.87 43.83 35.71
C LYS A 496 -27.94 44.76 36.30
N ALA A 497 -27.75 46.07 36.15
CA ALA A 497 -28.74 47.05 36.55
C ALA A 497 -30.07 46.85 35.78
N LEU A 498 -31.17 47.15 36.46
CA LEU A 498 -32.54 47.18 35.93
C LEU A 498 -32.80 48.46 35.14
#